data_AF-A0A955ANJ3-F1
#
_entry.id   AF-A0A955ANJ3-F1
#
_cell.length_a   1.000
_cell.length_b   1.000
_cell.length_c   1.000
_cell.angle_alpha   90.00
_cell.angle_beta   90.00
_cell.angle_gamma   90.00
#
_symmetry.space_group_name_H-M   'P 1'
#
loop_
_entity.id
_entity.type
_entity.pdbx_description
1 polymer ?
#
loop_
_entity_poly.entity_id
_entity_poly.type
_entity_poly.pdbx_seq_one_letter_code
_entity_poly.pdbx_strand_id
1 'polypeptide(L)' 'MSKTRVRIRFSKCGDLRWLSHRDLARLWERLLRRAELQLAFSEGFHPKPKISFPSALA' A
#
# COMPACT_ATOMS: atom_id res chain seq x y z
N MET A 1 -7.93 -20.06 4.49
CA MET A 1 -7.09 -19.20 3.61
C MET A 1 -5.85 -18.77 4.39
N SER A 2 -4.65 -19.14 3.92
CA SER A 2 -3.40 -18.78 4.57
C SER A 2 -3.16 -17.27 4.49
N LYS A 3 -2.83 -16.63 5.63
CA LYS A 3 -2.42 -15.22 5.64
C LYS A 3 -1.03 -15.11 5.02
N THR A 4 -0.95 -14.76 3.74
CA THR A 4 0.33 -14.52 3.05
C THR A 4 0.76 -13.07 3.26
N ARG A 5 1.91 -12.87 3.91
CA ARG A 5 2.54 -11.55 4.03
C ARG A 5 3.55 -11.39 2.90
N VAL A 6 3.36 -10.36 2.08
CA VAL A 6 4.23 -10.08 0.93
C VAL A 6 5.04 -8.82 1.20
N ARG A 7 6.32 -8.83 0.83
CA ARG A 7 7.19 -7.65 0.81
C ARG A 7 7.41 -7.22 -0.64
N ILE A 8 7.07 -5.98 -0.96
CA ILE A 8 7.16 -5.44 -2.31
C ILE A 8 8.30 -4.42 -2.36
N ARG A 9 9.18 -4.54 -3.35
CA ARG A 9 10.17 -3.51 -3.70
C ARG A 9 9.61 -2.70 -4.86
N PHE A 10 9.68 -1.38 -4.76
CA PHE A 10 9.21 -0.48 -5.81
C PHE A 10 10.11 0.76 -5.89
N SER A 11 10.06 1.44 -7.03
CA SER A 11 10.70 2.73 -7.27
C SER A 11 9.69 3.70 -7.89
N LYS A 12 9.87 4.99 -7.64
CA LYS A 12 9.13 6.03 -8.38
C LYS A 12 9.88 6.34 -9.66
N CYS A 13 9.19 6.33 -10.79
CA CYS A 13 9.77 6.60 -12.11
C CYS A 13 9.02 7.75 -12.77
N GLY A 14 9.73 8.54 -13.61
CA GLY A 14 9.15 9.69 -14.31
C GLY A 14 8.50 10.69 -13.36
N ASP A 15 7.27 11.11 -13.69
CA ASP A 15 6.52 12.11 -12.93
C ASP A 15 6.07 11.62 -11.55
N LEU A 16 6.03 10.30 -11.32
CA LEU A 16 5.68 9.74 -10.00
C LEU A 16 6.71 10.09 -8.92
N ARG A 17 7.92 10.54 -9.30
CA ARG A 17 8.97 10.97 -8.35
C ARG A 17 8.50 12.13 -7.45
N TRP A 18 7.56 12.94 -7.95
CA TRP A 18 7.04 14.12 -7.26
C TRP A 18 5.94 13.80 -6.24
N LEU A 19 5.44 12.55 -6.19
CA LEU A 19 4.42 12.18 -5.21
C LEU A 19 4.96 12.22 -3.78
N SER A 20 4.20 12.80 -2.87
CA SER A 20 4.48 12.73 -1.43
C SER A 20 4.34 11.30 -0.91
N HIS A 21 4.80 11.04 0.31
CA HIS A 21 4.59 9.74 0.97
C HIS A 21 3.09 9.40 1.13
N ARG A 22 2.25 10.41 1.43
CA ARG A 22 0.80 10.22 1.58
C ARG A 22 0.12 9.88 0.26
N ASP A 23 0.53 10.53 -0.83
CA ASP A 23 -0.02 10.25 -2.16
C ASP A 23 0.40 8.88 -2.66
N LEU A 24 1.63 8.46 -2.34
CA LEU A 24 2.12 7.11 -2.60
C LEU A 24 1.27 6.07 -1.87
N ALA A 25 0.97 6.26 -0.58
CA ALA A 25 0.10 5.34 0.17
C ALA A 25 -1.28 5.19 -0.48
N ARG A 26 -1.91 6.31 -0.85
CA ARG A 26 -3.20 6.32 -1.57
C ARG A 26 -3.11 5.68 -2.95
N LEU A 27 -2.00 5.87 -3.66
CA LEU A 27 -1.76 5.25 -4.96
C LEU A 27 -1.69 3.73 -4.83
N TRP A 28 -0.97 3.20 -3.83
CA TRP A 28 -0.90 1.77 -3.55
C TRP A 28 -2.27 1.17 -3.21
N GLU A 29 -3.06 1.83 -2.36
CA GLU A 29 -4.42 1.37 -2.08
C GLU A 29 -5.27 1.27 -3.35
N ARG A 30 -5.20 2.27 -4.23
CA ARG A 30 -5.93 2.25 -5.51
C ARG A 30 -5.41 1.19 -6.46
N LEU A 31 -4.09 1.01 -6.55
CA LEU A 31 -3.45 0.02 -7.41
C LEU A 31 -3.87 -1.40 -7.00
N LEU A 32 -3.81 -1.72 -5.71
CA LEU A 32 -4.17 -3.04 -5.21
C LEU A 32 -5.67 -3.33 -5.37
N ARG A 33 -6.52 -2.33 -5.20
CA ARG A 33 -7.97 -2.44 -5.50
C ARG A 33 -8.21 -2.70 -6.98
N ARG A 34 -7.53 -1.97 -7.87
CA ARG A 34 -7.62 -2.16 -9.33
C ARG A 34 -7.08 -3.50 -9.81
N ALA A 35 -6.12 -4.06 -9.09
CA ALA A 35 -5.58 -5.40 -9.36
C ALA A 35 -6.48 -6.53 -8.83
N GLU A 36 -7.64 -6.20 -8.24
CA GLU A 36 -8.62 -7.16 -7.70
C GLU A 36 -8.02 -8.15 -6.69
N LEU A 37 -6.96 -7.73 -5.98
CA LEU A 37 -6.30 -8.57 -5.01
C LEU A 37 -7.13 -8.67 -3.72
N GLN A 38 -7.22 -9.88 -3.17
CA GLN A 38 -7.84 -10.11 -1.87
C GLN A 38 -6.92 -9.60 -0.75
N LEU A 39 -7.15 -8.35 -0.32
CA LEU A 39 -6.40 -7.73 0.77
C LEU A 39 -6.97 -8.10 2.13
N ALA A 40 -6.09 -8.29 3.12
CA ALA A 40 -6.49 -8.33 4.52
C ALA A 40 -6.82 -6.91 5.02
N PHE A 41 -7.88 -6.77 5.79
CA PHE A 41 -8.30 -5.50 6.39
C PHE A 41 -8.08 -5.49 7.91
N SER A 42 -8.06 -4.30 8.50
CA SER A 42 -8.14 -4.11 9.95
C SER A 42 -9.54 -4.43 10.47
N GLU A 43 -9.63 -4.83 11.75
CA GLU A 43 -10.87 -5.28 12.41
C GLU A 43 -11.54 -4.15 13.24
N GLY A 44 -11.19 -2.89 12.98
CA GLY A 44 -11.76 -1.72 13.68
C GLY A 44 -12.99 -1.14 12.97
N PHE A 45 -13.61 -0.13 13.60
CA PHE A 45 -14.80 0.57 13.08
C PHE A 45 -14.66 1.21 11.69
N HIS A 46 -13.41 1.42 11.24
CA HIS A 46 -13.09 1.85 9.88
C HIS A 46 -12.04 0.89 9.29
N PRO A 47 -12.46 -0.21 8.63
CA PRO A 47 -11.54 -1.21 8.09
C PRO A 47 -10.66 -0.59 7.00
N LYS A 48 -9.34 -0.62 7.21
CA LYS A 48 -8.33 -0.19 6.24
C LYS A 48 -7.53 -1.39 5.76
N PRO A 49 -7.09 -1.42 4.49
CA PRO A 49 -6.17 -2.44 4.02
C PRO A 49 -4.91 -2.50 4.90
N LYS A 50 -4.46 -3.70 5.26
CA LYS A 50 -3.25 -3.93 6.04
C LYS A 50 -2.01 -3.73 5.16
N ILE A 51 -1.60 -2.48 5.01
CA ILE A 51 -0.42 -2.05 4.25
C ILE A 51 0.50 -1.28 5.20
N SER A 52 1.81 -1.56 5.13
CA SER A 52 2.83 -0.84 5.89
C SER A 52 3.87 -0.29 4.93
N PHE A 53 4.20 0.99 5.10
CA PHE A 53 5.29 1.64 4.39
C PHE A 53 6.49 1.79 5.34
N PRO A 54 7.72 1.64 4.82
CA PRO A 54 8.90 1.93 5.63
C PRO A 54 8.88 3.41 6.05
N SER A 55 9.35 3.66 7.27
CA SER A 55 9.55 5.03 7.77
C SER A 55 10.56 5.75 6.88
N ALA A 56 10.30 7.03 6.61
CA ALA A 56 11.23 7.87 5.86
C ALA A 56 12.49 8.25 6.66
N LEU A 57 12.49 8.03 7.98
CA LEU A 57 13.54 8.43 8.93
C LEU A 57 14.31 7.23 9.53
N ALA A 58 14.02 6.00 9.11
CA ALA A 58 14.61 4.79 9.70
C ALA A 58 15.95 4.41 9.06
#